data_AF-A0ABD6AG33-F1
#
_entry.id   AF-A0ABD6AG33-F1
#
_cell.length_a   1.000
_cell.length_b   1.000
_cell.length_c   1.000
_cell.angle_alpha   90.00
_cell.angle_beta   90.00
_cell.angle_gamma   90.00
#
_symmetry.space_group_name_H-M   'P 1'
#
loop_
_entity.id
_entity.type
_entity.pdbx_description
1 polymer ?
#
loop_
_entity_poly.entity_id
_entity_poly.type
_entity_poly.pdbx_seq_one_letter_code
_entity_poly.pdbx_strand_id
1 'polypeptide(L)'
;MTTHETAAEERTDNDLDLELDPRDVRALTHYLLVVEDAPDLYLVYGEGGDEYTVDARTGACTCPDHEYRGVTCKHARRVAFETGARDVPADADRDAMDPLLVEALEDVDRATGDDEQDPAVATDGGLIVAGDDGEVLEGEDEGEGEYTYHVEPPAEGGQRYVRCDGCGRELLMSLGGRNALLHAADCPTETNEGA
;
A
#
# COMPACT_ATOMS: atom_id res chain seq x y z
N MET A 1 22.08 50.30 49.59
CA MET A 1 21.30 50.65 48.40
C MET A 1 22.18 50.31 47.21
N THR A 2 21.85 49.24 46.47
CA THR A 2 21.66 49.24 45.02
C THR A 2 21.07 47.87 44.69
N THR A 3 19.94 47.90 44.01
CA THR A 3 19.05 46.81 43.64
C THR A 3 19.69 45.94 42.57
N HIS A 4 19.71 44.62 42.74
CA HIS A 4 19.85 43.71 41.61
C HIS A 4 18.44 43.45 41.07
N GLU A 5 18.09 44.22 40.06
CA GLU A 5 16.89 44.05 39.24
C GLU A 5 16.89 42.68 38.58
N THR A 6 15.79 41.97 38.78
CA THR A 6 15.39 40.76 38.09
C THR A 6 15.09 41.06 36.62
N ALA A 7 15.82 40.44 35.70
CA ALA A 7 15.36 40.26 34.33
C ALA A 7 14.78 38.85 34.22
N ALA A 8 13.45 38.78 34.14
CA ALA A 8 12.73 37.58 33.79
C ALA A 8 13.14 37.20 32.35
N GLU A 9 13.74 36.03 32.20
CA GLU A 9 14.04 35.47 30.89
C GLU A 9 12.71 35.12 30.22
N GLU A 10 12.32 35.95 29.26
CA GLU A 10 11.18 35.72 28.39
C GLU A 10 11.41 34.39 27.66
N ARG A 11 10.59 33.39 27.98
CA ARG A 11 10.51 32.13 27.24
C ARG A 11 9.96 32.49 25.86
N THR A 12 10.83 32.61 24.87
CA THR A 12 10.43 32.77 23.49
C THR A 12 9.86 31.42 23.04
N ASP A 13 8.53 31.34 23.06
CA ASP A 13 7.76 30.30 22.42
C ASP A 13 8.09 30.37 20.91
N ASN A 14 8.97 29.47 20.45
CA ASN A 14 9.38 29.39 19.06
C ASN A 14 8.33 28.59 18.28
N ASP A 15 7.15 29.19 18.15
CA ASP A 15 6.16 28.88 17.14
C ASP A 15 6.72 29.43 15.80
N LEU A 16 6.78 28.60 14.75
CA LEU A 16 7.20 28.92 13.35
C LEU A 16 8.62 28.52 12.88
N ASP A 17 9.10 27.32 13.23
CA ASP A 17 10.02 26.54 12.38
C ASP A 17 9.90 25.04 12.75
N LEU A 18 8.85 24.37 12.28
CA LEU A 18 8.63 22.95 12.55
C LEU A 18 9.49 22.09 11.59
N GLU A 19 10.81 22.22 11.68
CA GLU A 19 11.71 21.23 11.08
C GLU A 19 11.39 19.87 11.71
N LEU A 20 10.89 18.93 10.91
CA LEU A 20 10.59 17.57 11.36
C LEU A 20 11.82 16.97 12.05
N ASP A 21 11.60 16.27 13.17
CA ASP A 21 12.71 15.60 13.86
C ASP A 21 13.42 14.67 12.86
N PRO A 22 14.77 14.69 12.77
CA PRO A 22 15.49 13.88 11.79
C PRO A 22 15.20 12.37 11.87
N ARG A 23 14.76 11.86 13.03
CA ARG A 23 14.33 10.46 13.17
C ARG A 23 12.91 10.24 12.67
N ASP A 24 12.03 11.23 12.76
CA ASP A 24 10.72 11.19 12.11
C ASP A 24 10.91 11.20 10.60
N VAL A 25 11.73 12.10 10.05
CA VAL A 25 12.06 12.07 8.61
C VAL A 25 12.57 10.70 8.18
N ARG A 26 13.51 10.11 8.91
CA ARG A 26 14.02 8.76 8.57
C ARG A 26 12.99 7.66 8.73
N ALA A 27 12.10 7.75 9.71
CA ALA A 27 11.03 6.77 9.88
C ALA A 27 10.02 6.87 8.74
N LEU A 28 9.72 8.08 8.27
CA LEU A 28 8.78 8.33 7.18
C LEU A 28 9.34 7.95 5.80
N THR A 29 10.63 8.20 5.55
CA THR A 29 11.22 8.14 4.19
C THR A 29 12.09 6.92 3.89
N HIS A 30 12.67 6.26 4.90
CA HIS A 30 13.47 5.05 4.63
C HIS A 30 12.57 3.85 4.36
N TYR A 31 13.03 2.98 3.46
CA TYR A 31 12.43 1.68 3.23
C TYR A 31 12.52 0.81 4.50
N LEU A 32 11.37 0.61 5.12
CA LEU A 32 11.20 -0.17 6.35
C LEU A 32 9.96 -1.05 6.23
N LEU A 33 10.15 -2.35 6.12
CA LEU A 33 9.03 -3.30 6.14
C LEU A 33 8.70 -3.63 7.59
N VAL A 34 7.46 -3.38 8.01
CA VAL A 34 6.95 -3.74 9.33
C VAL A 34 6.03 -4.94 9.20
N VAL A 35 6.26 -5.94 10.04
CA VAL A 35 5.44 -7.16 10.11
C VAL A 35 5.06 -7.40 11.56
N GLU A 36 3.78 -7.59 11.85
CA GLU A 36 3.34 -8.01 13.17
C GLU A 36 3.73 -9.48 13.40
N ASP A 37 4.55 -9.73 14.43
CA ASP A 37 5.01 -11.08 14.82
C ASP A 37 4.16 -11.66 15.95
N ALA A 38 3.75 -10.79 16.88
CA ALA A 38 2.82 -11.10 17.96
C ALA A 38 2.05 -9.82 18.34
N PRO A 39 0.99 -9.90 19.17
CA PRO A 39 0.24 -8.72 19.58
C PRO A 39 1.15 -7.64 20.18
N ASP A 40 1.13 -6.45 19.58
CA ASP A 40 1.99 -5.30 19.88
C ASP A 40 3.50 -5.52 19.72
N LEU A 41 3.92 -6.59 19.03
CA LEU A 41 5.31 -6.93 18.78
C LEU A 41 5.55 -7.03 17.27
N TYR A 42 6.42 -6.16 16.77
CA TYR A 42 6.64 -5.98 15.34
C TYR A 42 8.08 -6.29 14.97
N LEU A 43 8.28 -7.03 13.88
CA LEU A 43 9.57 -7.18 13.22
C LEU A 43 9.70 -6.08 12.16
N VAL A 44 10.80 -5.33 12.22
CA VAL A 44 11.10 -4.26 11.29
C VAL A 44 12.35 -4.62 10.49
N TYR A 45 12.20 -4.75 9.18
CA TYR A 45 13.28 -5.04 8.25
C TYR A 45 13.75 -3.75 7.58
N GLY A 46 15.05 -3.48 7.64
CA GLY A 46 15.67 -2.33 6.96
C GLY A 46 16.20 -2.67 5.56
N GLU A 47 16.44 -1.63 4.77
CA GLU A 47 17.05 -1.74 3.42
C GLU A 47 18.37 -2.53 3.39
N GLY A 48 19.14 -2.50 4.48
CA GLY A 48 20.40 -3.25 4.62
C GLY A 48 20.24 -4.75 4.91
N GLY A 49 19.01 -5.25 5.03
CA GLY A 49 18.72 -6.62 5.48
C GLY A 49 18.81 -6.82 6.99
N ASP A 50 18.94 -5.74 7.76
CA ASP A 50 18.86 -5.79 9.22
C ASP A 50 17.42 -6.03 9.68
N GLU A 51 17.26 -6.79 10.76
CA GLU A 51 15.97 -7.10 11.38
C GLU A 51 15.99 -6.65 12.83
N TYR A 52 14.94 -5.95 13.26
CA TYR A 52 14.78 -5.50 14.64
C TYR A 52 13.35 -5.72 15.14
N THR A 53 13.22 -6.33 16.31
CA THR A 53 11.95 -6.39 17.04
C THR A 53 11.67 -5.06 17.76
N VAL A 54 10.42 -4.60 17.66
CA VAL A 54 9.85 -3.43 18.33
C VAL A 54 8.66 -3.87 19.19
N ASP A 55 8.66 -3.52 20.46
CA ASP A 55 7.49 -3.61 21.34
C ASP A 55 6.75 -2.28 21.32
N ALA A 56 5.56 -2.25 20.70
CA ALA A 56 4.79 -1.02 20.50
C ALA A 56 4.21 -0.46 21.80
N ARG A 57 3.96 -1.30 22.81
CA ARG A 57 3.42 -0.87 24.11
C ARG A 57 4.42 -0.02 24.88
N THR A 58 5.69 -0.37 24.79
CA THR A 58 6.78 0.29 25.52
C THR A 58 7.59 1.24 24.65
N GLY A 59 7.49 1.10 23.31
CA GLY A 59 8.36 1.78 22.35
C GLY A 59 9.80 1.24 22.34
N ALA A 60 10.03 0.07 22.96
CA ALA A 60 11.34 -0.55 23.01
C ALA A 60 11.71 -1.17 21.66
N CYS A 61 12.96 -1.02 21.25
CA CYS A 61 13.47 -1.62 20.01
C CYS A 61 14.82 -2.29 20.26
N THR A 62 15.04 -3.43 19.60
CA THR A 62 16.30 -4.19 19.67
C THR A 62 17.44 -3.58 18.84
N CYS A 63 17.20 -2.47 18.14
CA CYS A 63 18.23 -1.85 17.32
C CYS A 63 19.33 -1.15 18.15
N PRO A 64 20.57 -1.03 17.61
CA PRO A 64 21.67 -0.38 18.31
C PRO A 64 21.40 1.07 18.76
N ASP A 65 20.61 1.82 17.99
CA ASP A 65 20.30 3.22 18.34
C ASP A 65 19.45 3.29 19.62
N HIS A 66 18.52 2.35 19.80
CA HIS A 66 17.72 2.26 21.02
C HIS A 66 18.53 1.62 22.16
N GLU A 67 19.21 0.50 21.91
CA GLU A 67 19.97 -0.24 22.93
C GLU A 67 21.06 0.62 23.58
N TYR A 68 21.84 1.35 22.79
CA TYR A 68 22.98 2.12 23.31
C TYR A 68 22.62 3.54 23.74
N ARG A 69 21.58 4.15 23.16
CA ARG A 69 21.25 5.57 23.42
C ARG A 69 19.95 5.77 24.18
N GLY A 70 19.12 4.74 24.33
CA GLY A 70 17.83 4.82 25.02
C GLY A 70 16.83 5.79 24.37
N VAL A 71 17.01 6.12 23.10
CA VAL A 71 16.15 7.05 22.36
C VAL A 71 15.04 6.32 21.61
N THR A 72 13.95 7.00 21.29
CA THR A 72 12.95 6.50 20.35
C THR A 72 13.56 6.53 18.94
N CYS A 73 14.08 5.37 18.53
CA CYS A 73 14.71 5.16 17.24
C CYS A 73 13.69 5.26 16.09
N LYS A 74 14.20 5.30 14.85
CA LYS A 74 13.35 5.34 13.65
C LYS A 74 12.40 4.14 13.55
N HIS A 75 12.80 2.95 14.00
CA HIS A 75 11.97 1.74 13.91
C HIS A 75 10.74 1.83 14.82
N ALA A 76 10.93 2.29 16.07
CA ALA A 76 9.83 2.51 16.99
C ALA A 76 8.87 3.61 16.49
N ARG A 77 9.41 4.68 15.90
CA ARG A 77 8.60 5.75 15.28
C ARG A 77 7.81 5.22 14.08
N ARG A 78 8.45 4.42 13.23
CA ARG A 78 7.82 3.78 12.07
C ARG A 78 6.61 2.95 12.47
N VAL A 79 6.79 2.04 13.44
CA VAL A 79 5.69 1.23 13.98
C VAL A 79 4.58 2.10 14.55
N ALA A 80 4.92 3.17 15.28
CA ALA A 80 3.92 4.08 15.81
C ALA A 80 3.10 4.79 14.71
N PHE A 81 3.73 5.17 13.59
CA PHE A 81 3.02 5.74 12.45
C PHE A 81 2.11 4.71 11.77
N GLU A 82 2.62 3.51 11.47
CA GLU A 82 1.84 2.46 10.79
C GLU A 82 0.68 1.92 11.63
N THR A 83 0.81 1.91 12.95
CA THR A 83 -0.27 1.45 13.85
C THR A 83 -1.28 2.56 14.19
N GLY A 84 -1.05 3.78 13.73
CA GLY A 84 -1.84 4.96 14.14
C GLY A 84 -1.64 5.37 15.59
N ALA A 85 -0.69 4.76 16.33
CA ALA A 85 -0.34 5.19 17.68
C ALA A 85 0.31 6.59 17.70
N ARG A 86 0.76 7.07 16.54
CA ARG A 86 1.26 8.42 16.31
C ARG A 86 0.82 8.92 14.96
N ASP A 87 0.26 10.13 14.92
CA ASP A 87 -0.09 10.79 13.67
C ASP A 87 1.15 11.18 12.86
N VAL A 88 1.03 11.06 11.54
CA VAL A 88 2.03 11.57 10.61
C VAL A 88 1.95 13.11 10.62
N PRO A 89 3.09 13.82 10.77
CA PRO A 89 3.11 15.28 10.75
C PRO A 89 2.49 15.85 9.48
N ALA A 90 1.66 16.88 9.60
CA ALA A 90 0.95 17.49 8.47
C ALA A 90 1.89 18.08 7.41
N ASP A 91 3.07 18.56 7.82
CA ASP A 91 4.09 19.13 6.93
C ASP A 91 4.97 18.06 6.26
N ALA A 92 4.70 16.76 6.47
CA ALA A 92 5.46 15.70 5.85
C ALA A 92 5.09 15.52 4.37
N ASP A 93 6.09 15.54 3.51
CA ASP A 93 5.94 15.32 2.07
C ASP A 93 5.62 13.85 1.77
N ARG A 94 4.38 13.56 1.36
CA ARG A 94 3.93 12.19 1.05
C ARG A 94 4.66 11.57 -0.14
N ASP A 95 5.10 12.36 -1.13
CA ASP A 95 5.85 11.83 -2.27
C ASP A 95 7.26 11.37 -1.87
N ALA A 96 7.79 11.90 -0.77
CA ALA A 96 9.07 11.48 -0.20
C ALA A 96 8.93 10.30 0.79
N MET A 97 7.72 9.94 1.21
CA MET A 97 7.50 8.84 2.14
C MET A 97 7.79 7.49 1.50
N ASP A 98 8.15 6.54 2.35
CA ASP A 98 8.29 5.16 1.93
C ASP A 98 6.94 4.61 1.43
N PRO A 99 6.86 4.03 0.22
CA PRO A 99 5.60 3.52 -0.33
C PRO A 99 4.89 2.55 0.60
N LEU A 100 5.63 1.67 1.30
CA LEU A 100 5.06 0.74 2.28
C LEU A 100 4.34 1.45 3.43
N LEU A 101 4.85 2.61 3.86
CA LEU A 101 4.19 3.41 4.89
C LEU A 101 2.89 4.01 4.35
N VAL A 102 2.93 4.54 3.12
CA VAL A 102 1.75 5.15 2.50
C VAL A 102 0.63 4.13 2.41
N GLU A 103 0.93 2.93 1.91
CA GLU A 103 -0.02 1.82 1.82
C GLU A 103 -0.60 1.46 3.20
N ALA A 104 0.25 1.35 4.23
CA ALA A 104 -0.20 1.04 5.59
C ALA A 104 -1.13 2.12 6.17
N LEU A 105 -0.85 3.41 5.90
CA LEU A 105 -1.70 4.51 6.38
C LEU A 105 -3.07 4.50 5.71
N GLU A 106 -3.14 4.19 4.42
CA GLU A 106 -4.41 4.07 3.70
C GLU A 106 -5.31 2.96 4.27
N ASP A 107 -4.71 1.84 4.71
CA ASP A 107 -5.43 0.78 5.43
C ASP A 107 -5.93 1.24 6.81
N VAL A 108 -5.13 2.03 7.54
CA VAL A 108 -5.53 2.60 8.83
C VAL A 108 -6.68 3.59 8.66
N ASP A 109 -6.58 4.52 7.71
CA ASP A 109 -7.64 5.50 7.41
C ASP A 109 -8.95 4.80 7.05
N ARG A 110 -8.87 3.70 6.28
CA ARG A 110 -10.04 2.88 5.92
C ARG A 110 -10.64 2.16 7.15
N ALA A 111 -9.82 1.80 8.12
CA ALA A 111 -10.24 1.11 9.34
C ALA A 111 -10.82 2.06 10.40
N THR A 112 -10.33 3.31 10.49
CA THR A 112 -10.74 4.29 11.50
C THR A 112 -12.00 5.07 11.11
N GLY A 113 -12.35 5.10 9.82
CA GLY A 113 -13.69 5.50 9.38
C GLY A 113 -14.10 6.92 9.80
N ASP A 114 -13.22 7.91 9.59
CA ASP A 114 -13.66 9.31 9.55
C ASP A 114 -14.51 9.48 8.28
N ASP A 115 -15.81 9.27 8.49
CA ASP A 115 -16.89 9.23 7.52
C ASP A 115 -17.12 10.62 6.91
N GLU A 116 -16.33 10.96 5.90
CA GLU A 116 -16.75 11.88 4.84
C GLU A 116 -16.60 11.16 3.49
N GLN A 117 -17.23 9.98 3.40
CA GLN A 117 -17.33 9.23 2.17
C GLN A 117 -18.43 9.83 1.28
N ASP A 118 -18.06 10.20 0.06
CA ASP A 118 -18.98 10.32 -1.07
C ASP A 118 -19.76 8.99 -1.20
N PRO A 119 -21.09 8.97 -1.05
CA PRO A 119 -21.84 7.73 -0.98
C PRO A 119 -22.18 7.21 -2.38
N ALA A 120 -21.25 6.53 -3.03
CA ALA A 120 -21.50 5.51 -4.04
C ALA A 120 -20.18 4.77 -4.26
N VAL A 121 -20.04 3.47 -4.02
CA VAL A 121 -20.67 2.43 -4.81
C VAL A 121 -20.87 1.19 -3.94
N ALA A 122 -22.12 0.90 -3.58
CA ALA A 122 -22.54 -0.45 -3.29
C ALA A 122 -22.79 -1.14 -4.63
N THR A 123 -21.90 -2.04 -5.07
CA THR A 123 -22.23 -2.97 -6.16
C THR A 123 -22.99 -4.15 -5.55
N ASP A 124 -24.22 -3.90 -5.12
CA ASP A 124 -25.24 -4.94 -5.02
C ASP A 124 -26.18 -4.71 -6.19
N GLY A 125 -26.42 -5.74 -7.00
CA GLY A 125 -27.12 -5.68 -8.28
C GLY A 125 -28.56 -5.15 -8.18
N GLY A 126 -28.71 -3.83 -8.06
CA GLY A 126 -29.97 -3.11 -8.01
C GLY A 126 -30.10 -2.21 -9.23
N LEU A 127 -30.77 -2.74 -10.26
CA LEU A 127 -31.49 -2.04 -11.33
C LEU A 127 -31.32 -0.51 -11.39
N ILE A 128 -30.45 -0.03 -12.27
CA ILE A 128 -30.51 1.36 -12.73
C ILE A 128 -31.83 1.57 -13.49
N VAL A 129 -32.71 2.43 -12.98
CA VAL A 129 -33.75 3.03 -13.84
C VAL A 129 -33.03 4.09 -14.65
N ALA A 130 -32.68 3.74 -15.89
CA ALA A 130 -32.09 4.66 -16.84
C ALA A 130 -33.03 5.85 -17.05
N GLY A 131 -32.58 7.04 -16.63
CA GLY A 131 -33.03 8.27 -17.25
C GLY A 131 -32.58 8.24 -18.72
N ASP A 132 -33.50 8.68 -19.56
CA ASP A 132 -33.49 8.68 -21.02
C ASP A 132 -32.15 9.16 -21.64
N ASP A 133 -31.91 8.74 -22.89
CA ASP A 133 -30.94 9.27 -23.88
C ASP A 133 -29.43 8.90 -23.85
N GLY A 134 -29.06 7.73 -23.29
CA GLY A 134 -27.80 7.08 -23.64
C GLY A 134 -27.92 6.21 -24.90
N GLU A 135 -27.26 6.57 -26.01
CA GLU A 135 -27.09 5.64 -27.13
C GLU A 135 -26.22 4.46 -26.65
N VAL A 136 -26.78 3.25 -26.67
CA VAL A 136 -25.99 2.04 -26.49
C VAL A 136 -25.28 1.84 -27.82
N LEU A 137 -23.97 2.10 -27.86
CA LEU A 137 -23.16 1.52 -28.92
C LEU A 137 -23.20 0.02 -28.68
N GLU A 138 -24.03 -0.67 -29.45
CA GLU A 138 -23.98 -2.13 -29.60
C GLU A 138 -22.59 -2.46 -30.14
N GLY A 139 -21.66 -2.69 -29.23
CA GLY A 139 -20.40 -3.36 -29.53
C GLY A 139 -20.73 -4.81 -29.84
N GLU A 140 -20.97 -5.08 -31.10
CA GLU A 140 -20.83 -6.41 -31.69
C GLU A 140 -19.38 -6.86 -31.43
N ASP A 141 -19.14 -7.77 -30.50
CA ASP A 141 -18.16 -8.83 -30.75
C ASP A 141 -18.42 -10.02 -29.83
N GLU A 142 -18.94 -11.05 -30.48
CA GLU A 142 -19.39 -12.33 -29.97
C GLU A 142 -18.18 -13.21 -29.64
N GLY A 143 -18.09 -13.64 -28.38
CA GLY A 143 -17.10 -14.63 -27.95
C GLY A 143 -17.32 -15.00 -26.49
N GLU A 144 -18.26 -15.91 -26.23
CA GLU A 144 -18.53 -16.52 -24.91
C GLU A 144 -17.44 -17.53 -24.52
N GLY A 145 -16.20 -17.04 -24.56
CA GLY A 145 -15.01 -17.69 -24.09
C GLY A 145 -14.45 -16.95 -22.90
N GLU A 146 -14.59 -17.48 -21.68
CA GLU A 146 -13.92 -16.87 -20.55
C GLU A 146 -12.40 -17.15 -20.65
N TYR A 147 -11.63 -16.11 -20.93
CA TYR A 147 -10.17 -16.14 -20.89
C TYR A 147 -9.70 -15.45 -19.61
N THR A 148 -8.76 -16.07 -18.91
CA THR A 148 -8.13 -15.49 -17.72
C THR A 148 -6.69 -15.06 -18.03
N TYR A 149 -6.24 -13.97 -17.42
CA TYR A 149 -4.92 -13.38 -17.68
C TYR A 149 -4.03 -13.51 -16.44
N HIS A 150 -2.79 -13.93 -16.66
CA HIS A 150 -1.86 -14.27 -15.59
C HIS A 150 -0.44 -13.80 -15.93
N VAL A 151 0.44 -13.86 -14.93
CA VAL A 151 1.86 -13.53 -15.06
C VAL A 151 2.67 -14.72 -14.55
N GLU A 152 3.64 -15.18 -15.35
CA GLU A 152 4.53 -16.27 -14.93
C GLU A 152 5.34 -15.85 -13.70
N PRO A 153 5.73 -16.80 -12.85
CA PRO A 153 6.68 -16.52 -11.79
C PRO A 153 7.97 -15.91 -12.35
N PRO A 154 8.65 -15.02 -11.60
CA PRO A 154 9.90 -14.41 -12.06
C PRO A 154 11.00 -15.45 -12.34
N ALA A 155 10.96 -16.62 -11.68
CA ALA A 155 11.86 -17.74 -11.96
C ALA A 155 11.67 -18.36 -13.36
N GLU A 156 10.52 -18.17 -13.98
CA GLU A 156 10.13 -18.70 -15.29
C GLU A 156 10.11 -17.61 -16.38
N GLY A 157 10.50 -16.37 -16.03
CA GLY A 157 10.68 -15.26 -16.96
C GLY A 157 9.68 -14.11 -16.80
N GLY A 158 8.70 -14.22 -15.91
CA GLY A 158 7.83 -13.09 -15.54
C GLY A 158 6.92 -12.58 -16.66
N GLN A 159 6.66 -13.38 -17.70
CA GLN A 159 5.90 -12.89 -18.85
C GLN A 159 4.39 -13.01 -18.61
N ARG A 160 3.64 -12.13 -19.25
CA ARG A 160 2.18 -12.19 -19.23
C ARG A 160 1.69 -13.28 -20.17
N TYR A 161 0.70 -14.04 -19.74
CA TYR A 161 0.07 -15.07 -20.55
C TYR A 161 -1.44 -15.04 -20.39
N VAL A 162 -2.13 -15.62 -21.37
CA VAL A 162 -3.57 -15.85 -21.33
C VAL A 162 -3.83 -17.34 -21.19
N ARG A 163 -4.89 -17.69 -20.46
CA ARG A 163 -5.43 -19.04 -20.33
C ARG A 163 -6.87 -19.08 -20.79
N CYS A 164 -7.22 -20.04 -21.64
CA CYS A 164 -8.62 -20.35 -21.91
C CYS A 164 -9.22 -21.15 -20.75
N ASP A 165 -10.36 -20.72 -20.21
CA ASP A 165 -11.05 -21.47 -19.15
C ASP A 165 -11.71 -22.76 -19.69
N GLY A 166 -12.20 -22.72 -20.94
CA GLY A 166 -12.83 -23.87 -21.58
C GLY A 166 -11.91 -25.07 -21.89
N CYS A 167 -10.62 -24.87 -22.12
CA CYS A 167 -9.67 -25.99 -22.37
C CYS A 167 -8.40 -25.97 -21.52
N GLY A 168 -8.21 -24.95 -20.68
CA GLY A 168 -7.03 -24.80 -19.84
C GLY A 168 -5.72 -24.53 -20.60
N ARG A 169 -5.76 -24.29 -21.92
CA ARG A 169 -4.56 -23.99 -22.68
C ARG A 169 -4.09 -22.57 -22.39
N GLU A 170 -2.77 -22.41 -22.28
CA GLU A 170 -2.09 -21.16 -22.00
C GLU A 170 -1.17 -20.76 -23.16
N LEU A 171 -1.08 -19.45 -23.42
CA LEU A 171 -0.11 -18.88 -24.35
C LEU A 171 0.37 -17.52 -23.87
N LEU A 172 1.69 -17.31 -23.99
CA LEU A 172 2.31 -16.02 -23.71
C LEU A 172 1.72 -14.92 -24.60
N MET A 173 1.52 -13.73 -24.03
CA MET A 173 1.10 -12.55 -24.79
C MET A 173 2.14 -12.17 -25.85
N SER A 174 3.42 -12.40 -25.57
CA SER A 174 4.52 -12.19 -26.53
C SER A 174 4.43 -13.09 -27.77
N LEU A 175 3.69 -14.19 -27.70
CA LEU A 175 3.48 -15.15 -28.79
C LEU A 175 2.11 -15.00 -29.49
N GLY A 176 1.39 -13.91 -29.23
CA GLY A 176 0.10 -13.59 -29.85
C GLY A 176 -1.11 -13.70 -28.94
N GLY A 177 -0.93 -14.17 -27.69
CA GLY A 177 -1.96 -14.16 -26.65
C GLY A 177 -3.24 -14.88 -27.09
N ARG A 178 -4.41 -14.28 -26.83
CA ARG A 178 -5.70 -14.94 -27.05
C ARG A 178 -5.93 -15.30 -28.53
N ASN A 179 -5.46 -14.44 -29.44
CA ASN A 179 -5.74 -14.58 -30.87
C ASN A 179 -4.89 -15.66 -31.54
N ALA A 180 -3.86 -16.17 -30.86
CA ALA A 180 -2.98 -17.22 -31.36
C ALA A 180 -2.98 -18.46 -30.45
N LEU A 181 -3.82 -18.48 -29.41
CA LEU A 181 -3.97 -19.59 -28.50
C LEU A 181 -4.62 -20.74 -29.26
N LEU A 182 -3.92 -21.87 -29.40
CA LEU A 182 -4.49 -23.06 -30.03
C LEU A 182 -5.31 -23.83 -28.99
N HIS A 183 -6.61 -23.95 -29.17
CA HIS A 183 -7.44 -24.69 -28.22
C HIS A 183 -7.41 -26.20 -28.46
N ALA A 184 -7.89 -26.94 -27.47
CA ALA A 184 -8.19 -28.36 -27.66
C ALA A 184 -9.39 -28.52 -28.62
N ALA A 185 -9.44 -29.61 -29.39
CA ALA A 185 -10.45 -29.85 -30.40
C ALA A 185 -11.92 -29.87 -29.90
N ASP A 186 -12.12 -29.99 -28.59
CA ASP A 186 -13.44 -30.02 -27.92
C ASP A 186 -13.67 -28.78 -27.04
N CYS A 187 -12.95 -27.69 -27.29
CA CYS A 187 -13.03 -26.50 -26.45
C CYS A 187 -14.34 -25.74 -26.70
N PRO A 188 -15.14 -25.45 -25.66
CA PRO A 188 -16.38 -24.69 -25.81
C PRO A 188 -16.17 -23.22 -26.18
N THR A 189 -14.93 -22.72 -26.01
CA THR A 189 -14.55 -21.33 -26.27
C THR A 189 -14.17 -21.06 -27.73
N GLU A 190 -13.66 -22.06 -28.46
CA GLU A 190 -13.52 -21.92 -29.91
C GLU A 190 -14.76 -22.52 -30.56
N THR A 191 -15.66 -21.65 -31.00
CA THR A 191 -16.76 -22.04 -31.87
C THR A 191 -16.13 -22.71 -33.09
N ASN A 192 -16.35 -24.02 -33.21
CA ASN A 192 -15.77 -24.87 -34.24
C ASN A 192 -16.26 -24.42 -35.63
N GLU A 193 -15.52 -23.51 -36.27
CA GLU A 193 -15.64 -23.19 -37.68
C GLU A 193 -14.34 -23.54 -38.41
N GLY A 194 -14.17 -24.83 -38.76
CA GLY A 194 -13.05 -25.22 -39.62
C GLY A 194 -12.83 -26.72 -39.76
N ALA A 195 -13.77 -27.40 -40.43
CA ALA A 195 -13.51 -28.67 -41.11
C ALA A 195 -12.60 -28.48 -42.34
#